data_AF-A0A922CWK9-F1
#
_entry.id   AF-A0A922CWK9-F1
#
_cell.length_a   1.000
_cell.length_b   1.000
_cell.length_c   1.000
_cell.angle_alpha   90.00
_cell.angle_beta   90.00
_cell.angle_gamma   90.00
#
_symmetry.space_group_name_H-M   'P 1'
#
loop_
_entity.id
_entity.type
_entity.pdbx_description
1 polymer ?
#
loop_
_entity_poly.entity_id
_entity_poly.type
_entity_poly.pdbx_seq_one_letter_code
_entity_poly.pdbx_strand_id
1 'polypeptide(L)'
;MCTTSMLARTKCESLSEAGAVYNIVPPLQCVVRPSVEESLRAVSEGGCDVTVADSDWLIRGIRDYNLSPLLHEISPIVEQMSTVVAY
;
A
#
# COMPACT_ATOMS: atom_id res chain seq x y z
N MET A 1 -0.55 -6.85 5.70
CA MET A 1 -0.76 -5.46 5.24
C MET A 1 -0.59 -4.48 6.39
N CYS A 2 0.34 -3.54 6.23
CA CYS A 2 0.54 -2.42 7.15
C CYS A 2 -0.49 -1.30 6.88
N THR A 3 -1.07 -0.75 7.95
CA THR A 3 -2.07 0.33 7.96
C THR A 3 -1.60 1.45 8.90
N THR A 4 -2.04 2.68 8.68
CA THR A 4 -1.54 3.87 9.41
C THR A 4 -2.54 4.47 10.39
N SER A 5 -3.74 3.91 10.51
CA SER A 5 -4.76 4.37 11.44
C SER A 5 -5.66 3.22 11.88
N MET A 6 -6.34 3.39 13.01
CA MET A 6 -7.33 2.43 13.48
C MET A 6 -8.50 2.28 12.51
N LEU A 7 -8.92 3.39 11.86
CA LEU A 7 -9.96 3.33 10.83
C LEU A 7 -9.51 2.50 9.62
N ALA A 8 -8.27 2.66 9.17
CA ALA A 8 -7.71 1.85 8.09
C ALA A 8 -7.59 0.37 8.48
N ARG A 9 -7.22 0.08 9.74
CA ARG A 9 -7.20 -1.28 10.27
C ARG A 9 -8.59 -1.92 10.22
N THR A 10 -9.62 -1.24 10.70
CA THR A 10 -11.00 -1.77 10.65
C THR A 10 -11.42 -2.07 9.22
N LYS A 11 -11.12 -1.20 8.25
CA LYS A 11 -11.39 -1.47 6.82
C LYS A 11 -10.63 -2.70 6.30
N CYS A 12 -9.36 -2.85 6.70
CA CYS A 12 -8.54 -4.00 6.33
C CYS A 12 -9.11 -5.31 6.92
N GLU A 13 -9.57 -5.29 8.18
CA GLU A 13 -10.19 -6.44 8.84
C GLU A 13 -11.50 -6.83 8.13
N SER A 14 -12.38 -5.87 7.83
CA SER A 14 -13.59 -6.13 7.04
C SER A 14 -13.29 -6.68 5.64
N LEU A 15 -12.22 -6.21 4.99
CA LEU A 15 -11.77 -6.75 3.69
C LEU A 15 -11.28 -8.20 3.83
N SER A 16 -10.58 -8.51 4.92
CA SER A 16 -10.13 -9.88 5.22
C SER A 16 -11.31 -10.82 5.39
N GLU A 17 -12.32 -10.41 6.17
CA GLU A 17 -13.56 -11.17 6.38
C GLU A 17 -14.31 -11.41 5.06
N ALA A 18 -14.47 -10.36 4.24
CA ALA A 18 -15.08 -10.48 2.93
C ALA A 18 -14.28 -11.44 2.03
N GLY A 19 -12.95 -11.32 2.01
CA GLY A 19 -12.07 -12.20 1.23
C GLY A 19 -12.21 -13.68 1.61
N ALA A 20 -12.37 -13.97 2.90
CA ALA A 20 -12.60 -15.33 3.38
C ALA A 20 -13.91 -15.93 2.84
N VAL A 21 -14.99 -15.15 2.77
CA VAL A 21 -16.28 -15.61 2.20
C VAL A 21 -16.14 -16.00 0.73
N TYR A 22 -15.29 -15.29 -0.02
CA TYR A 22 -15.05 -15.55 -1.44
C TYR A 22 -13.87 -16.50 -1.71
N ASN A 23 -13.33 -17.16 -0.68
CA ASN A 23 -12.15 -18.05 -0.78
C ASN A 23 -10.93 -17.38 -1.44
N ILE A 24 -10.73 -16.08 -1.20
CA ILE A 24 -9.53 -15.38 -1.66
C ILE A 24 -8.34 -15.84 -0.80
N VAL A 25 -7.27 -16.28 -1.46
CA VAL A 25 -6.02 -16.70 -0.83
C VAL A 25 -4.85 -15.87 -1.37
N PRO A 26 -3.86 -15.52 -0.53
CA PRO A 26 -3.76 -15.78 0.91
C PRO A 26 -4.68 -14.89 1.76
N PRO A 27 -5.00 -15.28 3.02
CA PRO A 27 -5.78 -14.45 3.93
C PRO A 27 -5.04 -13.14 4.27
N LEU A 28 -5.80 -12.05 4.38
CA LEU A 28 -5.24 -10.74 4.67
C LEU A 28 -5.06 -10.54 6.18
N GLN A 29 -3.84 -10.23 6.62
CA GLN A 29 -3.55 -9.84 8.01
C GLN A 29 -3.28 -8.33 8.09
N CYS A 30 -3.79 -7.69 9.14
CA CYS A 30 -3.77 -6.24 9.31
C CYS A 30 -2.91 -5.83 10.51
N VAL A 31 -1.88 -5.03 10.26
CA VAL A 31 -0.96 -4.52 11.30
C VAL A 31 -1.01 -2.99 11.25
N VAL A 32 -1.02 -2.34 12.42
CA VAL A 32 -0.99 -0.87 12.51
C VAL A 32 0.44 -0.40 12.75
N ARG A 33 0.84 0.63 12.01
CA ARG A 33 2.07 1.39 12.21
C ARG A 33 1.75 2.88 12.40
N PRO A 34 2.63 3.65 13.06
CA PRO A 34 2.36 5.05 13.39
C PRO A 34 2.30 5.99 12.17
N SER A 35 2.97 5.63 11.07
CA SER A 35 3.09 6.48 9.88
C SER A 35 3.33 5.65 8.62
N VAL A 36 3.25 6.32 7.46
CA VAL A 36 3.63 5.73 6.16
C VAL A 36 5.10 5.35 6.16
N GLU A 37 5.96 6.20 6.72
CA GLU A 37 7.41 5.95 6.86
C GLU A 37 7.68 4.64 7.62
N GLU A 38 7.08 4.47 8.79
CA GLU A 38 7.21 3.24 9.59
C GLU A 38 6.58 2.03 8.90
N SER A 39 5.57 2.24 8.05
CA SER A 39 4.98 1.17 7.24
C SER A 39 5.93 0.71 6.14
N LEU A 40 6.59 1.64 5.43
CA LEU A 40 7.59 1.32 4.41
C LEU A 40 8.80 0.64 5.04
N ARG A 41 9.28 1.13 6.19
CA ARG A 41 10.35 0.47 6.96
C ARG A 41 9.96 -0.95 7.35
N ALA A 42 8.77 -1.13 7.92
CA ALA A 42 8.29 -2.45 8.30
C ALA A 42 8.19 -3.41 7.11
N VAL A 43 7.85 -2.95 5.90
CA VAL A 43 7.85 -3.80 4.71
C VAL A 43 9.28 -4.16 4.31
N SER A 44 10.19 -3.18 4.29
CA SER A 44 11.60 -3.42 3.96
C SER A 44 12.29 -4.40 4.92
N GLU A 45 11.91 -4.39 6.20
CA GLU A 45 12.47 -5.23 7.25
C GLU A 45 11.74 -6.58 7.42
N GLY A 46 10.70 -6.85 6.62
CA GLY A 46 9.91 -8.08 6.70
C GLY A 46 8.93 -8.14 7.88
N GLY A 47 8.68 -7.02 8.56
CA GLY A 47 7.65 -6.89 9.59
C GLY A 47 6.23 -6.68 9.05
N CYS A 48 6.08 -6.52 7.73
CA CYS A 48 4.83 -6.48 6.97
C CYS A 48 5.10 -6.94 5.53
N ASP A 49 4.14 -7.57 4.85
CA ASP A 49 4.35 -7.97 3.45
C ASP A 49 4.11 -6.82 2.46
N VAL A 50 3.13 -5.97 2.73
CA VAL A 50 2.69 -4.88 1.85
C VAL A 50 2.15 -3.70 2.64
N THR A 51 2.26 -2.51 2.05
CA THR A 51 1.58 -1.27 2.49
C THR A 51 1.14 -0.47 1.27
N VAL A 52 0.23 0.48 1.47
CA VAL A 52 -0.23 1.41 0.44
C VAL A 52 0.26 2.80 0.83
N ALA A 53 0.81 3.52 -0.13
CA ALA A 53 1.30 4.87 0.04
C ALA A 53 0.97 5.72 -1.20
N ASP A 54 0.82 7.02 -0.98
CA ASP A 54 0.58 7.99 -2.05
C ASP A 54 1.81 8.12 -2.97
N SER A 55 1.61 8.70 -4.16
CA SER A 55 2.64 8.78 -5.21
C SER A 55 3.89 9.59 -4.80
N ASP A 56 3.78 10.49 -3.83
CA ASP A 56 4.91 11.25 -3.26
C ASP A 56 5.88 10.38 -2.46
N TRP A 57 5.47 9.16 -2.11
CA TRP A 57 6.31 8.15 -1.48
C TRP A 57 6.95 7.19 -2.48
N LEU A 58 6.55 7.16 -3.75
CA LEU A 58 7.02 6.16 -4.71
C LEU A 58 8.55 6.16 -4.85
N ILE A 59 9.15 7.32 -5.13
CA ILE A 59 10.60 7.44 -5.30
C ILE A 59 11.34 7.18 -3.99
N ARG A 60 10.79 7.63 -2.85
CA ARG A 60 11.37 7.37 -1.52
C ARG A 60 11.31 5.88 -1.18
N GLY A 61 10.20 5.20 -1.46
CA GLY A 61 10.03 3.76 -1.27
C GLY A 61 11.06 2.94 -2.04
N ILE A 62 11.30 3.28 -3.31
CA ILE A 62 12.32 2.61 -4.14
C ILE A 62 13.73 2.93 -3.63
N ARG A 63 14.06 4.21 -3.44
CA ARG A 63 15.43 4.65 -3.14
C ARG A 63 15.86 4.38 -1.70
N ASP A 64 15.00 4.68 -0.73
CA ASP A 64 15.36 4.71 0.69
C ASP A 64 15.00 3.40 1.41
N TYR A 65 14.05 2.63 0.87
CA TYR A 65 13.56 1.38 1.46
C TYR A 65 13.77 0.15 0.56
N ASN A 66 14.36 0.32 -0.63
CA ASN A 66 14.60 -0.75 -1.59
C ASN A 66 13.32 -1.57 -1.92
N LEU A 67 12.16 -0.89 -1.94
CA LEU A 67 10.87 -1.51 -2.22
C LEU A 67 10.55 -1.44 -3.71
N SER A 68 9.73 -2.38 -4.19
CA SER A 68 9.22 -2.38 -5.56
C SER A 68 7.70 -2.16 -5.55
N PRO A 69 7.15 -1.27 -6.39
CA PRO A 69 5.71 -1.11 -6.51
C PRO A 69 5.09 -2.37 -7.13
N LEU A 70 4.02 -2.88 -6.53
CA LEU A 70 3.31 -4.09 -6.99
C LEU A 70 2.03 -3.75 -7.75
N LEU A 71 1.26 -2.79 -7.25
CA LEU A 71 -0.05 -2.37 -7.76
C LEU A 71 -0.17 -0.85 -7.63
N HIS A 72 -1.04 -0.25 -8.45
CA HIS A 72 -1.39 1.17 -8.36
C HIS A 72 -2.91 1.32 -8.48
N GLU A 73 -3.45 2.35 -7.83
CA GLU A 73 -4.86 2.70 -7.99
C GLU A 73 -5.06 3.33 -9.37
N ILE A 74 -6.02 2.80 -10.13
CA ILE A 74 -6.47 3.40 -11.39
C ILE A 74 -7.86 3.98 -11.13
N SER A 75 -7.96 5.30 -11.22
CA SER A 75 -9.25 5.99 -11.24
C SER A 75 -9.63 6.29 -12.70
N PRO A 76 -10.90 6.10 -13.11
CA PRO A 76 -11.35 6.31 -14.48
C PRO A 76 -11.33 7.78 -14.94
N ILE A 77 -10.71 8.71 -14.21
CA ILE A 77 -10.51 10.12 -14.61
C ILE A 77 -9.30 10.21 -15.57
N VAL A 78 -9.28 9.34 -16.57
CA VAL A 78 -8.17 9.12 -17.51
C VAL A 78 -8.34 10.02 -18.75
N GLU A 79 -8.35 11.34 -18.58
CA GLU A 79 -8.20 12.26 -19.72
C GLU A 79 -7.14 13.35 -19.56
N GLN A 80 -6.46 13.50 -18.42
CA GLN A 80 -5.38 14.49 -18.28
C GLN A 80 -4.17 13.94 -17.54
N MET A 81 -3.44 13.02 -18.17
CA MET A 81 -2.06 12.76 -17.78
C MET A 81 -1.15 13.78 -18.49
N SER A 82 -0.79 14.84 -17.78
CA SER A 82 0.24 15.78 -18.21
C SER A 82 1.54 15.03 -18.44
N THR A 83 1.96 14.90 -19.70
CA THR A 83 3.24 14.30 -20.05
C THR A 83 4.31 15.38 -19.95
N VAL A 84 5.21 15.24 -18.98
CA VAL A 84 6.43 16.06 -18.93
C VAL A 84 7.48 15.36 -19.79
N VAL A 85 7.86 16.00 -20.88
CA VAL A 85 8.94 15.57 -21.78
C VAL A 85 10.14 16.49 -21.59
N ALA A 86 11.34 15.93 -21.62
CA ALA A 86 12.59 16.68 -21.64
C ALA A 86 13.44 16.24 -22.85
N TYR A 87 14.29 17.16 -23.34
CA TYR A 87 15.26 16.95 -24.41
C TYR A 87 16.59 16.45 -23.86
#